data_AF-A0A645HAC5-F1
#
_entry.id   AF-A0A645HAC5-F1
#
_cell.length_a   1.000
_cell.length_b   1.000
_cell.length_c   1.000
_cell.angle_alpha   90.00
_cell.angle_beta   90.00
_cell.angle_gamma   90.00
#
_symmetry.space_group_name_H-M   'P 1'
#
loop_
_entity.id
_entity.type
_entity.pdbx_description
1 polymer ?
#
loop_
_entity_poly.entity_id
_entity_poly.type
_entity_poly.pdbx_seq_one_letter_code
_entity_poly.pdbx_strand_id
1 'polypeptide(L)'
;MSDITEILERANFQQIRAFLLGGQECANVDNRSYQKRIRDIEKTTLSMISEKFSDLNECEVFEKIFFNYTDILKNVYMELGLQCGIKLTMQLIKELPKE
;
A
#
# COMPACT_ATOMS: atom_id res chain seq x y z
N MET A 1 26.81 7.23 3.60
CA MET A 1 25.57 7.96 3.27
C MET A 1 25.22 7.95 1.77
N SER A 2 26.09 7.46 0.86
CA SER A 2 25.77 7.39 -0.58
C SER A 2 24.92 6.18 -0.97
N ASP A 3 25.15 5.00 -0.38
CA ASP A 3 24.64 3.75 -0.95
C ASP A 3 23.11 3.60 -0.81
N ILE A 4 22.55 3.96 0.35
CA ILE A 4 21.09 3.91 0.57
C ILE A 4 20.38 4.98 -0.27
N THR A 5 20.99 6.16 -0.41
CA THR A 5 20.41 7.27 -1.19
C THR A 5 20.36 6.92 -2.67
N GLU A 6 21.44 6.35 -3.23
CA GLU A 6 21.44 5.85 -4.62
C GLU A 6 20.41 4.72 -4.83
N ILE A 7 20.23 3.83 -3.85
CA ILE A 7 19.21 2.78 -3.91
C ILE A 7 17.81 3.38 -3.93
N LEU A 8 17.54 4.40 -3.10
CA LEU A 8 16.25 5.09 -3.05
C LEU A 8 15.98 5.93 -4.30
N GLU A 9 17.00 6.49 -4.92
CA GLU A 9 16.89 7.21 -6.21
C GLU A 9 16.57 6.27 -7.38
N ARG A 10 17.01 5.01 -7.32
CA ARG A 10 16.75 3.99 -8.33
C ARG A 10 15.45 3.20 -8.10
N ALA A 11 15.01 3.09 -6.85
CA ALA A 11 13.84 2.30 -6.48
C ALA A 11 12.55 3.10 -6.66
N ASN A 12 11.58 2.54 -7.37
CA ASN A 12 10.25 3.15 -7.45
C ASN A 12 9.45 2.90 -6.15
N PHE A 13 8.39 3.69 -5.95
CA PHE A 13 7.55 3.58 -4.75
C PHE A 13 6.95 2.18 -4.51
N GLN A 14 6.77 1.36 -5.54
CA GLN A 14 6.25 0.00 -5.37
C GLN A 14 7.30 -0.97 -4.82
N GLN A 15 8.56 -0.78 -5.22
CA GLN A 15 9.70 -1.52 -4.68
C GLN A 15 9.97 -1.12 -3.23
N ILE A 16 9.96 0.19 -2.93
CA ILE A 16 10.06 0.69 -1.56
C ILE A 16 8.92 0.14 -0.70
N ARG A 17 7.67 0.19 -1.20
CA ARG A 17 6.51 -0.40 -0.51
C ARG A 17 6.69 -1.90 -0.23
N ALA A 18 7.12 -2.69 -1.20
CA ALA A 18 7.27 -4.14 -1.02
C ALA A 18 8.34 -4.48 0.02
N PHE A 19 9.45 -3.74 0.02
CA PHE A 19 10.50 -3.90 1.02
C PHE A 19 10.02 -3.50 2.41
N LEU A 20 9.33 -2.36 2.55
CA LEU A 20 8.83 -1.89 3.84
C LEU A 20 7.73 -2.77 4.44
N LEU A 21 6.81 -3.27 3.61
CA LEU A 21 5.68 -4.09 4.09
C LEU A 21 6.01 -5.57 4.27
N GLY A 22 6.95 -6.11 3.48
CA GLY A 22 7.20 -7.56 3.43
C GLY A 22 8.67 -7.97 3.44
N GLY A 23 9.62 -7.03 3.54
CA GLY A 23 11.05 -7.32 3.50
C GLY A 23 11.53 -7.91 2.16
N GLN A 24 10.72 -7.79 1.11
CA GLN A 24 10.93 -8.46 -0.17
C GLN A 24 10.98 -7.48 -1.34
N GLU A 25 11.60 -7.90 -2.44
CA GLU A 25 11.61 -7.13 -3.68
C GLU A 25 10.23 -7.13 -4.36
N CYS A 26 9.86 -5.99 -4.95
CA CYS A 26 8.70 -5.92 -5.86
C CYS A 26 9.11 -6.41 -7.25
N ALA A 27 9.09 -7.73 -7.46
CA ALA A 27 9.48 -8.35 -8.73
C ALA A 27 8.66 -7.87 -9.95
N ASN A 28 7.39 -7.49 -9.72
CA ASN A 28 6.48 -7.03 -10.76
C ASN A 28 5.96 -5.63 -10.45
N VAL A 29 6.53 -4.62 -11.11
CA VAL A 29 6.07 -3.24 -11.02
C VAL A 29 4.83 -3.07 -11.89
N ASP A 30 3.71 -2.71 -11.26
CA ASP A 30 2.45 -2.48 -11.98
C ASP A 30 2.41 -1.05 -12.53
N ASN A 31 2.60 -0.93 -13.85
CA ASN A 31 2.63 0.36 -14.55
C ASN A 31 1.23 0.97 -14.79
N ARG A 32 0.14 0.27 -14.43
CA ARG A 32 -1.21 0.83 -14.52
C ARG A 32 -1.37 1.97 -13.51
N SER A 33 -2.23 2.94 -13.84
CA SER A 33 -2.58 4.01 -12.91
C SER A 33 -3.18 3.44 -11.63
N TYR A 34 -2.97 4.13 -10.49
CA TYR A 34 -3.53 3.71 -9.20
C TYR A 34 -5.05 3.46 -9.28
N GLN A 35 -5.79 4.34 -9.97
CA GLN A 35 -7.24 4.18 -10.17
C GLN A 35 -7.61 2.93 -10.97
N LYS A 36 -6.82 2.55 -11.98
CA LYS A 36 -7.09 1.34 -12.75
C LYS A 36 -6.84 0.09 -11.92
N ARG A 37 -5.74 0.07 -11.14
CA ARG A 37 -5.39 -1.03 -10.25
C ARG A 37 -6.46 -1.28 -9.19
N ILE A 38 -6.97 -0.21 -8.58
CA ILE A 38 -8.05 -0.28 -7.58
C ILE A 38 -9.35 -0.80 -8.23
N ARG A 39 -9.78 -0.21 -9.35
CA ARG A 39 -11.02 -0.63 -10.01
C ARG A 39 -10.98 -2.08 -10.50
N ASP A 40 -9.84 -2.51 -11.03
CA ASP A 40 -9.69 -3.89 -11.52
C ASP A 40 -9.82 -4.90 -10.36
N ILE A 41 -9.16 -4.67 -9.22
CA ILE A 41 -9.25 -5.59 -8.07
C ILE A 41 -10.61 -5.52 -7.38
N GLU A 42 -11.22 -4.34 -7.29
CA GLU A 42 -12.56 -4.16 -6.74
C GLU A 42 -13.60 -4.93 -7.56
N LYS A 43 -13.57 -4.77 -8.89
CA LYS A 43 -14.46 -5.52 -9.80
C LYS A 43 -14.30 -7.02 -9.65
N THR A 44 -13.07 -7.53 -9.63
CA THR A 44 -12.82 -8.97 -9.46
C THR A 44 -13.31 -9.46 -8.10
N THR A 45 -13.06 -8.70 -7.03
CA THR A 45 -13.47 -9.06 -5.67
C THR A 45 -14.98 -9.11 -5.55
N LEU A 46 -15.69 -8.07 -6.00
CA LEU A 46 -17.15 -8.01 -5.97
C LEU A 46 -17.80 -9.13 -6.80
N SER A 47 -17.26 -9.42 -7.99
CA SER A 47 -17.75 -10.55 -8.81
C SER A 47 -17.63 -11.88 -8.06
N MET A 48 -16.49 -12.15 -7.43
CA MET A 48 -16.28 -13.38 -6.67
C MET A 48 -17.16 -13.48 -5.43
N ILE A 49 -17.42 -12.36 -4.75
CA ILE A 49 -18.33 -12.32 -3.61
C ILE A 49 -19.76 -12.62 -4.11
N SER A 50 -20.23 -11.93 -5.15
CA SER A 50 -21.57 -12.15 -5.71
C SER A 50 -21.81 -13.57 -6.22
N GLU A 51 -20.78 -14.25 -6.73
CA GLU A 51 -20.89 -15.65 -7.17
C GLU A 51 -21.03 -16.62 -6.00
N LYS A 52 -20.57 -16.23 -4.80
CA LYS A 52 -20.49 -17.11 -3.64
C LYS A 52 -21.70 -17.01 -2.71
N PHE A 53 -22.41 -15.90 -2.73
CA PHE A 53 -23.62 -15.68 -1.94
C PHE A 53 -24.86 -15.79 -2.83
N SER A 54 -25.73 -16.76 -2.52
CA SER A 54 -27.03 -16.89 -3.19
C SER A 54 -28.07 -15.92 -2.64
N ASP A 55 -27.88 -15.44 -1.40
CA ASP A 55 -28.68 -14.39 -0.79
C ASP A 55 -27.97 -13.04 -0.93
N LEU A 56 -28.65 -12.09 -1.56
CA LEU A 56 -28.17 -10.72 -1.76
C LEU A 56 -27.96 -9.99 -0.42
N ASN A 57 -28.77 -10.26 0.61
CA ASN A 57 -28.60 -9.63 1.91
C ASN A 57 -27.32 -10.12 2.60
N GLU A 58 -27.03 -11.42 2.52
CA GLU A 58 -25.76 -11.95 3.07
C GLU A 58 -24.55 -11.41 2.31
N CYS A 59 -24.68 -11.26 0.99
CA CYS A 59 -23.68 -10.64 0.13
C CYS A 59 -23.36 -9.20 0.58
N GLU A 60 -24.38 -8.35 0.71
CA GLU A 60 -24.22 -6.95 1.15
C GLU A 60 -23.62 -6.83 2.55
N VAL A 61 -24.04 -7.68 3.49
CA VAL A 61 -23.49 -7.71 4.84
C VAL A 61 -22.00 -8.09 4.81
N PHE A 62 -21.64 -9.10 4.03
CA PHE A 62 -20.24 -9.51 3.87
C PHE A 62 -19.40 -8.40 3.24
N GLU A 63 -19.86 -7.80 2.14
CA GLU A 63 -19.18 -6.69 1.48
C GLU A 63 -18.92 -5.55 2.45
N LYS A 64 -19.94 -5.15 3.24
CA LYS A 64 -19.80 -4.08 4.22
C LYS A 64 -18.74 -4.40 5.29
N ILE A 65 -18.72 -5.63 5.80
CA ILE A 65 -17.70 -6.07 6.77
C ILE A 65 -16.31 -6.05 6.15
N PHE A 66 -16.19 -6.58 4.93
CA PHE A 66 -14.92 -6.65 4.20
C PHE A 66 -14.37 -5.25 3.91
N PHE A 67 -15.19 -4.34 3.36
CA PHE A 67 -14.78 -2.97 3.08
C PHE A 67 -14.38 -2.24 4.36
N ASN A 68 -15.15 -2.37 5.45
CA ASN A 68 -14.79 -1.78 6.72
C ASN A 68 -13.44 -2.30 7.27
N TYR A 69 -13.19 -3.61 7.16
CA TYR A 69 -11.90 -4.20 7.52
C TYR A 69 -10.75 -3.62 6.68
N THR A 70 -10.92 -3.56 5.36
CA THR A 70 -9.88 -3.01 4.47
C THR A 70 -9.62 -1.53 4.72
N ASP A 71 -10.65 -0.75 5.08
CA ASP A 71 -10.49 0.67 5.38
C ASP A 71 -9.73 0.89 6.69
N ILE A 72 -10.03 0.10 7.73
CA ILE A 72 -9.27 0.11 8.99
C ILE A 72 -7.79 -0.22 8.73
N LEU A 73 -7.50 -1.27 7.95
CA LEU A 73 -6.12 -1.60 7.58
C LEU A 73 -5.44 -0.45 6.84
N LYS A 74 -6.11 0.14 5.84
CA LYS A 74 -5.58 1.26 5.06
C LYS A 74 -5.22 2.43 5.96
N ASN A 75 -6.10 2.78 6.90
CA ASN A 75 -5.90 3.90 7.82
C ASN A 75 -4.69 3.64 8.74
N VAL A 76 -4.59 2.46 9.34
CA VAL A 76 -3.46 2.08 10.22
C VAL A 76 -2.13 2.10 9.46
N TYR A 77 -2.05 1.47 8.28
CA TYR A 77 -0.80 1.43 7.51
C TYR A 77 -0.42 2.81 6.96
N MET A 78 -1.39 3.66 6.61
CA MET A 78 -1.10 5.04 6.22
C MET A 78 -0.54 5.85 7.38
N GLU A 79 -1.11 5.72 8.58
CA GLU A 79 -0.60 6.38 9.78
C GLU A 79 0.83 5.94 10.10
N LEU A 80 1.09 4.63 10.12
CA LEU A 80 2.43 4.08 10.34
C LEU A 80 3.42 4.56 9.27
N GLY A 81 3.01 4.54 8.00
CA GLY A 81 3.82 5.03 6.88
C GLY A 81 4.20 6.50 7.03
N LEU A 82 3.25 7.36 7.42
CA LEU A 82 3.50 8.78 7.69
C LEU A 82 4.45 8.99 8.87
N GLN A 83 4.24 8.27 9.98
CA GLN A 83 5.12 8.36 11.16
C GLN A 83 6.55 7.92 10.84
N CYS A 84 6.72 6.80 10.12
CA CYS A 84 8.00 6.32 9.64
C CYS A 84 8.65 7.32 8.68
N GLY A 85 7.90 7.84 7.72
CA GLY A 85 8.37 8.84 6.76
C GLY A 85 8.90 10.10 7.45
N ILE A 86 8.18 10.64 8.43
CA ILE A 86 8.62 11.81 9.21
C ILE A 86 9.91 11.50 9.98
N LYS A 87 10.00 10.35 10.64
CA LYS A 87 11.20 9.95 11.40
C LYS A 87 12.43 9.81 10.50
N LEU A 88 12.27 9.19 9.33
CA LEU A 88 13.35 9.07 8.33
C LEU A 88 13.79 10.43 7.81
N THR A 89 12.84 11.30 7.46
CA THR A 89 13.14 12.68 7.04
C THR A 89 13.90 13.44 8.12
N MET A 90 13.51 13.31 9.39
CA MET A 90 14.23 13.94 10.51
C MET A 90 15.65 13.40 10.69
N GLN A 91 15.88 12.11 10.47
CA GLN A 91 17.23 11.52 10.52
C GLN A 91 18.10 12.08 9.40
N LEU A 92 17.59 12.11 8.17
CA LEU A 92 18.29 12.67 7.02
C LEU A 92 18.64 14.14 7.22
N ILE A 93 17.71 14.94 7.76
CA ILE A 93 17.98 16.37 8.06
C ILE A 93 19.06 16.54 9.14
N LYS A 94 19.10 15.67 10.15
CA LYS A 94 20.14 15.73 11.20
C LYS A 94 21.52 15.31 10.72
N GLU A 95 21.58 14.45 9.70
CA GLU A 95 22.82 13.97 9.09
C GLU A 95 23.35 14.90 7.99
N LEU A 96 22.57 15.90 7.54
CA LEU A 96 23.05 16.93 6.64
C LEU A 96 24.12 17.81 7.33
N PRO A 97 25.28 18.05 6.68
CA PRO A 97 26.27 18.97 7.20
C PRO A 97 25.65 20.38 7.34
N LYS A 98 25.88 21.02 8.49
CA LYS A 98 25.50 22.42 8.68
C LYS A 98 26.39 23.28 7.80
N GLU A 99 25.78 24.07 6.92
CA GLU A 99 26.45 25.17 6.21
C GLU A 99 26.95 26.24 7.18
#